data_AF-A0AAN0R1A7-F1
#
_entry.id   AF-A0AAN0R1A7-F1
#
_cell.length_a   1.000
_cell.length_b   1.000
_cell.length_c   1.000
_cell.angle_alpha   90.00
_cell.angle_beta   90.00
_cell.angle_gamma   90.00
#
_symmetry.space_group_name_H-M   'P 1'
#
loop_
_entity.id
_entity.type
_entity.pdbx_description
1 polymer ?
#
loop_
_entity_poly.entity_id
_entity_poly.type
_entity_poly.pdbx_seq_one_letter_code
_entity_poly.pdbx_strand_id
1 'polypeptide(L)'
;MSEESKRLKQNVIDAVVGGNLDRLGPSLASLSKVDPGEYLALSCQLIDPDLQKQVSTLCCLSLPEFFHAEGVVYGVAFTGAGWPDMFIRNAHPSGRGLPLEDVQRVVAETRREYESVVLKKVAELKERLFELDFLLSGHSVVDRPIASLARTDLTKGQALLVAAITANN
;
A
#
# COMPACT_ATOMS: atom_id res chain seq x y z
N MET A 1 -8.53 -11.62 3.07
CA MET A 1 -8.81 -10.27 3.62
C MET A 1 -9.71 -10.43 4.84
N SER A 2 -9.38 -9.76 5.95
CA SER A 2 -10.22 -9.75 7.17
C SER A 2 -11.45 -8.86 6.99
N GLU A 3 -12.50 -9.06 7.79
CA GLU A 3 -13.68 -8.18 7.78
C GLU A 3 -13.33 -6.73 8.16
N GLU A 4 -12.35 -6.57 9.05
CA GLU A 4 -11.83 -5.24 9.40
C GLU A 4 -11.15 -4.55 8.21
N SER A 5 -10.30 -5.28 7.45
CA SER A 5 -9.65 -4.77 6.24
C SER A 5 -10.69 -4.35 5.20
N LYS A 6 -11.72 -5.18 4.95
CA LYS A 6 -12.82 -4.84 4.04
C LYS A 6 -13.54 -3.55 4.45
N ARG A 7 -13.84 -3.38 5.73
CA ARG A 7 -14.49 -2.17 6.26
C ARG A 7 -13.59 -0.94 6.08
N LEU A 8 -12.30 -1.06 6.38
CA LEU A 8 -11.35 0.05 6.25
C LEU A 8 -11.13 0.44 4.77
N LYS A 9 -11.05 -0.54 3.87
CA LYS A 9 -11.07 -0.31 2.43
C LYS A 9 -12.32 0.47 2.01
N GLN A 10 -13.50 0.05 2.46
CA GLN A 10 -14.75 0.73 2.13
C GLN A 10 -14.74 2.18 2.64
N ASN A 11 -14.19 2.46 3.82
CA ASN A 11 -14.07 3.84 4.31
C ASN A 11 -13.24 4.74 3.39
N VAL A 12 -12.16 4.20 2.79
CA VAL A 12 -11.35 4.92 1.79
C VAL A 12 -12.19 5.21 0.54
N ILE A 13 -12.91 4.21 0.03
CA ILE A 13 -13.80 4.36 -1.13
C ILE A 13 -14.89 5.41 -0.84
N ASP A 14 -15.55 5.31 0.31
CA ASP A 14 -16.62 6.22 0.73
C ASP A 14 -16.11 7.65 0.93
N ALA A 15 -14.86 7.84 1.36
CA ALA A 15 -14.25 9.16 1.43
C ALA A 15 -14.13 9.81 0.04
N VAL A 16 -13.71 9.05 -0.97
CA VAL A 16 -13.62 9.53 -2.36
C VAL A 16 -15.01 9.75 -2.97
N VAL A 17 -15.92 8.77 -2.84
CA VAL A 17 -17.31 8.88 -3.34
C VAL A 17 -18.03 10.05 -2.67
N GLY A 18 -17.84 10.26 -1.38
CA GLY A 18 -18.40 11.37 -0.62
C GLY A 18 -17.73 12.72 -0.86
N GLY A 19 -16.57 12.75 -1.52
CA GLY A 19 -15.77 13.96 -1.71
C GLY A 19 -15.24 14.54 -0.39
N ASN A 20 -14.87 13.68 0.56
CA ASN A 20 -14.41 14.05 1.89
C ASN A 20 -12.90 13.82 2.04
N LEU A 21 -12.12 14.87 1.75
CA LEU A 21 -10.66 14.83 1.82
C LEU A 21 -10.16 14.57 3.25
N ASP A 22 -10.81 15.18 4.25
CA ASP A 22 -10.43 15.07 5.67
C ASP A 22 -10.51 13.64 6.19
N ARG A 23 -11.35 12.79 5.59
CA ARG A 23 -11.48 11.38 5.94
C ARG A 23 -10.53 10.46 5.17
N LEU A 24 -9.99 10.91 4.03
CA LEU A 24 -9.15 10.07 3.18
C LEU A 24 -7.86 9.66 3.88
N GLY A 25 -7.10 10.64 4.39
CA GLY A 25 -5.82 10.41 5.08
C GLY A 25 -5.95 9.48 6.29
N PRO A 26 -6.85 9.77 7.26
CA PRO A 26 -7.08 8.89 8.41
C PRO A 26 -7.51 7.48 8.01
N SER A 27 -8.34 7.33 6.98
CA SER A 27 -8.79 6.00 6.52
C SER A 27 -7.64 5.19 5.91
N LEU A 28 -6.79 5.83 5.11
CA LEU A 28 -5.57 5.21 4.57
C LEU A 28 -4.59 4.82 5.69
N ALA A 29 -4.39 5.69 6.68
CA ALA A 29 -3.50 5.43 7.82
C ALA A 29 -4.02 4.30 8.73
N SER A 30 -5.34 4.15 8.87
CA SER A 30 -5.93 3.00 9.55
C SER A 30 -5.75 1.71 8.75
N LEU A 31 -5.97 1.75 7.43
CA LEU A 31 -5.81 0.58 6.57
C LEU A 31 -4.36 0.09 6.54
N SER A 32 -3.37 1.00 6.50
CA SER A 32 -1.95 0.63 6.45
C SER A 32 -1.47 -0.16 7.67
N LYS A 33 -2.16 -0.05 8.81
CA LYS A 33 -1.88 -0.81 10.04
C LYS A 33 -2.48 -2.21 10.03
N VAL A 34 -3.58 -2.41 9.31
CA VAL A 34 -4.34 -3.67 9.29
C VAL A 34 -4.00 -4.51 8.07
N ASP A 35 -3.90 -3.88 6.90
CA ASP A 35 -3.65 -4.51 5.63
C ASP A 35 -2.74 -3.62 4.75
N PRO A 36 -1.42 -3.69 4.95
CA PRO A 36 -0.46 -2.91 4.17
C PRO A 36 -0.54 -3.17 2.66
N GLY A 37 -0.89 -4.39 2.25
CA GLY A 37 -1.00 -4.76 0.83
C GLY A 37 -2.14 -4.01 0.15
N GLU A 38 -3.33 -4.03 0.77
CA GLU A 38 -4.49 -3.29 0.25
C GLU A 38 -4.27 -1.77 0.31
N TYR A 39 -3.66 -1.27 1.39
CA TYR A 39 -3.27 0.14 1.50
C TYR A 39 -2.38 0.58 0.32
N LEU A 40 -1.33 -0.19 0.02
CA LEU A 40 -0.44 0.12 -1.09
C LEU A 40 -1.18 0.06 -2.43
N ALA A 41 -2.00 -0.97 -2.65
CA ALA A 41 -2.79 -1.12 -3.87
C ALA A 41 -3.73 0.08 -4.11
N LEU A 42 -4.51 0.48 -3.09
CA LEU A 42 -5.40 1.63 -3.20
C LEU A 42 -4.63 2.93 -3.37
N SER A 43 -3.53 3.12 -2.64
CA SER A 43 -2.71 4.33 -2.76
C SER A 43 -2.13 4.50 -4.17
N CYS A 44 -1.76 3.40 -4.85
CA CYS A 44 -1.33 3.44 -6.25
C CYS A 44 -2.49 3.82 -7.18
N GLN A 45 -3.64 3.17 -7.03
CA GLN A 45 -4.82 3.48 -7.87
C GLN A 45 -5.31 4.93 -7.69
N LEU A 46 -5.24 5.48 -6.47
CA LEU A 46 -5.66 6.86 -6.17
C LEU A 46 -4.84 7.93 -6.91
N ILE A 47 -3.59 7.63 -7.25
CA ILE A 47 -2.67 8.60 -7.88
C ILE A 47 -2.35 8.29 -9.34
N ASP A 48 -2.77 7.12 -9.83
CA ASP A 48 -2.54 6.66 -11.20
C ASP A 48 -3.65 7.16 -12.14
N PRO A 49 -3.38 8.16 -12.99
CA PRO A 49 -4.37 8.67 -13.94
C PRO A 49 -4.66 7.70 -15.09
N ASP A 50 -3.80 6.70 -15.31
CA ASP A 50 -3.85 5.78 -16.45
C ASP A 50 -4.62 4.49 -16.14
N LEU A 51 -5.44 4.49 -15.08
CA LEU A 51 -6.29 3.36 -14.73
C LEU A 51 -7.20 2.93 -15.89
N GLN A 52 -7.29 1.62 -16.09
CA GLN A 52 -8.07 1.02 -17.16
C GLN A 52 -9.55 1.40 -17.05
N LYS A 53 -10.08 2.02 -18.11
CA LYS A 53 -11.49 2.43 -18.21
C LYS A 53 -12.41 1.31 -18.71
N GLN A 54 -11.84 0.23 -19.23
CA GLN A 54 -12.54 -0.95 -19.67
C GLN A 54 -11.85 -2.19 -19.12
N VAL A 55 -12.64 -3.12 -18.60
CA VAL A 55 -12.15 -4.35 -17.99
C VAL A 55 -12.93 -5.54 -18.54
N SER A 56 -12.22 -6.61 -18.88
CA SER A 56 -12.86 -7.87 -19.25
C SER A 56 -13.20 -8.66 -18.00
N THR A 57 -14.45 -9.12 -17.88
CA THR A 57 -14.89 -10.01 -16.80
C THR A 57 -14.36 -11.43 -16.93
N LEU A 58 -13.73 -11.76 -18.06
CA LEU A 58 -13.05 -13.05 -18.28
C LEU A 58 -11.63 -13.07 -17.71
N CYS A 59 -11.04 -11.91 -17.43
CA CYS A 59 -9.74 -11.81 -16.79
C CYS A 59 -9.90 -11.76 -15.26
N CYS A 60 -9.22 -12.65 -14.53
CA CYS A 60 -9.19 -12.68 -13.06
C CYS A 60 -8.36 -11.54 -12.43
N LEU A 61 -8.33 -10.36 -13.04
CA LEU A 61 -7.64 -9.20 -12.49
C LEU A 61 -8.54 -8.49 -11.48
N SER A 62 -7.92 -7.92 -10.44
CA SER A 62 -8.63 -7.04 -9.52
C SER A 62 -9.20 -5.87 -10.32
N LEU A 63 -10.49 -5.61 -10.12
CA LEU A 63 -11.10 -4.42 -10.68
C LEU A 63 -10.52 -3.20 -9.98
N PRO A 64 -10.23 -2.10 -10.72
CA PRO A 64 -9.90 -0.85 -10.06
C PRO A 64 -11.09 -0.39 -9.22
N GLU A 65 -10.82 0.33 -8.13
CA GLU A 65 -11.83 0.90 -7.23
C GLU A 65 -12.09 2.39 -7.52
N PHE A 66 -11.18 3.01 -8.29
CA PHE A 66 -11.20 4.44 -8.60
C PHE A 66 -11.23 4.69 -10.11
N PHE A 67 -11.75 5.86 -10.47
CA PHE A 67 -11.83 6.34 -11.83
C PHE A 67 -11.31 7.78 -11.90
N HIS A 68 -10.43 8.06 -12.87
CA HIS A 68 -9.85 9.39 -13.05
C HIS A 68 -10.43 10.07 -14.28
N ALA A 69 -10.92 11.29 -14.11
CA ALA A 69 -11.36 12.16 -15.19
C ALA A 69 -11.21 13.63 -14.79
N GLU A 70 -10.80 14.47 -15.74
CA GLU A 70 -10.83 15.94 -15.60
C GLU A 70 -10.08 16.47 -14.36
N GLY A 71 -9.00 15.79 -13.95
CA GLY A 71 -8.23 16.17 -12.75
C GLY A 71 -8.90 15.82 -11.43
N VAL A 72 -9.91 14.94 -11.44
CA VAL A 72 -10.66 14.48 -10.26
C VAL A 72 -10.62 12.95 -10.20
N VAL A 73 -10.49 12.45 -8.97
CA VAL A 73 -10.56 11.02 -8.62
C VAL A 73 -11.94 10.71 -8.09
N TYR A 74 -12.62 9.77 -8.71
CA TYR A 74 -13.96 9.30 -8.34
C TYR A 74 -13.88 7.86 -7.83
N GLY A 75 -14.90 7.44 -7.08
CA GLY A 75 -15.17 6.00 -6.97
C GLY A 75 -15.62 5.47 -8.33
N VAL A 76 -15.43 4.18 -8.59
CA VAL A 76 -15.84 3.59 -9.87
C VAL A 76 -17.18 2.86 -9.75
N ALA A 77 -18.00 2.97 -10.79
CA ALA A 77 -19.14 2.10 -11.04
C ALA A 77 -18.95 1.40 -12.38
N PHE A 78 -19.14 0.08 -12.42
CA PHE A 78 -19.00 -0.70 -13.65
C PHE A 78 -20.36 -1.00 -14.28
N THR A 79 -20.52 -0.62 -15.55
CA THR A 79 -21.70 -0.96 -16.36
C THR A 79 -21.32 -1.97 -17.45
N GLY A 80 -22.27 -2.79 -17.91
CA GLY A 80 -22.01 -3.72 -19.02
C GLY A 80 -21.92 -2.99 -20.36
N ALA A 81 -21.01 -3.41 -21.24
CA ALA A 81 -20.78 -2.78 -22.55
C ALA A 81 -21.89 -3.07 -23.59
N GLY A 82 -22.85 -3.95 -23.29
CA GLY A 82 -23.92 -4.34 -24.22
C GLY A 82 -23.48 -5.46 -25.18
N TRP A 83 -24.40 -5.93 -26.04
CA TRP A 83 -24.09 -6.96 -27.03
C TRP A 83 -23.35 -6.35 -28.24
N PRO A 84 -22.29 -6.99 -28.79
CA PRO A 84 -21.78 -8.35 -28.52
C PRO A 84 -20.75 -8.44 -27.37
N ASP A 85 -20.35 -7.32 -26.80
CA ASP A 85 -19.29 -7.21 -25.78
C ASP A 85 -19.77 -7.54 -24.35
N MET A 86 -20.52 -8.64 -24.20
CA MET A 86 -21.18 -9.00 -22.93
C MET A 86 -20.22 -9.32 -21.77
N PHE A 87 -18.93 -9.49 -22.07
CA PHE A 87 -17.88 -9.71 -21.09
C PHE A 87 -17.02 -8.47 -20.81
N ILE A 88 -17.37 -7.31 -21.36
CA ILE A 88 -16.67 -6.06 -21.11
C ILE A 88 -17.52 -5.20 -20.17
N ARG A 89 -16.86 -4.64 -19.16
CA ARG A 89 -17.44 -3.62 -18.29
C ARG A 89 -16.74 -2.28 -18.49
N ASN A 90 -17.54 -1.22 -18.62
CA ASN A 90 -17.08 0.15 -18.71
C ASN A 90 -17.04 0.76 -17.30
N ALA A 91 -15.93 1.38 -16.96
CA ALA A 91 -15.77 2.16 -15.73
C ALA A 91 -16.42 3.53 -15.90
N HIS A 92 -17.23 3.93 -14.93
CA HIS A 92 -17.86 5.24 -14.86
C HIS A 92 -17.55 5.90 -13.51
N PRO A 93 -17.46 7.24 -13.47
CA PRO A 93 -17.31 7.97 -12.23
C PRO A 93 -18.55 7.79 -11.34
N SER A 94 -18.32 7.66 -10.04
CA SER A 94 -19.34 7.55 -9.01
C SER A 94 -19.03 8.50 -7.85
N GLY A 95 -20.08 9.21 -7.41
CA GLY A 95 -19.98 10.16 -6.30
C GLY A 95 -19.48 11.55 -6.70
N ARG A 96 -19.12 12.34 -5.69
CA ARG A 96 -18.61 13.71 -5.84
C ARG A 96 -17.16 13.76 -6.33
N GLY A 97 -16.37 12.76 -5.93
CA GLY A 97 -14.93 12.70 -6.22
C GLY A 97 -14.12 13.71 -5.41
N LEU A 98 -12.80 13.66 -5.60
CA LEU A 98 -11.81 14.53 -4.96
C LEU A 98 -10.82 15.07 -5.99
N PRO A 99 -10.36 16.32 -5.89
CA PRO A 99 -9.31 16.84 -6.77
C PRO A 99 -8.05 15.98 -6.70
N LEU A 100 -7.49 15.61 -7.86
CA LEU A 100 -6.34 14.72 -7.97
C LEU A 100 -5.11 15.26 -7.24
N GLU A 101 -4.85 16.56 -7.34
CA GLU A 101 -3.71 17.20 -6.67
C GLU A 101 -3.81 17.08 -5.14
N ASP A 102 -5.02 17.24 -4.58
CA ASP A 102 -5.26 17.10 -3.16
C ASP A 102 -5.12 15.64 -2.70
N VAL A 103 -5.64 14.70 -3.51
CA VAL A 103 -5.47 13.25 -3.27
C VAL A 103 -4.00 12.87 -3.29
N GLN A 104 -3.24 13.33 -4.30
CA GLN A 104 -1.80 13.08 -4.41
C GLN A 104 -1.04 13.62 -3.19
N ARG A 105 -1.39 14.81 -2.70
CA ARG A 105 -0.79 15.38 -1.49
C ARG A 105 -1.05 14.51 -0.26
N VAL A 106 -2.30 14.10 -0.03
CA VAL A 106 -2.68 13.25 1.12
C VAL A 106 -2.05 11.86 1.02
N VAL A 107 -2.04 11.26 -0.17
CA VAL A 107 -1.39 9.95 -0.39
C VAL A 107 0.12 10.05 -0.15
N ALA A 108 0.78 11.11 -0.63
CA ALA A 108 2.20 11.32 -0.38
C ALA A 108 2.52 11.47 1.11
N GLU A 109 1.70 12.21 1.86
CA GLU A 109 1.85 12.37 3.31
C GLU A 109 1.69 11.05 4.05
N THR A 110 0.60 10.33 3.79
CA THR A 110 0.34 9.02 4.41
C THR A 110 1.39 7.97 4.04
N ARG A 111 1.94 8.00 2.81
CA ARG A 111 3.07 7.15 2.40
C ARG A 111 4.34 7.46 3.17
N ARG A 112 4.71 8.74 3.33
CA ARG A 112 5.87 9.13 4.13
C ARG A 112 5.75 8.68 5.58
N GLU A 113 4.56 8.83 6.18
CA GLU A 113 4.31 8.35 7.54
C GLU A 113 4.45 6.82 7.63
N TYR A 114 3.86 6.09 6.69
CA TYR A 114 3.96 4.63 6.64
C TYR A 114 5.42 4.17 6.46
N GLU A 115 6.17 4.77 5.53
CA GLU A 115 7.57 4.46 5.29
C GLU A 115 8.44 4.77 6.51
N SER A 116 8.18 5.87 7.23
CA SER A 116 8.84 6.18 8.49
C SER A 116 8.62 5.08 9.55
N VAL A 117 7.39 4.56 9.64
CA VAL A 117 7.08 3.42 10.52
C VAL A 117 7.85 2.16 10.10
N VAL A 118 7.89 1.86 8.80
CA VAL A 118 8.65 0.71 8.28
C VAL A 118 10.14 0.87 8.57
N LEU A 119 10.73 2.03 8.29
CA LEU A 119 12.13 2.33 8.57
C LEU A 119 12.46 2.19 10.06
N LYS A 120 11.56 2.65 10.94
CA LYS A 120 11.71 2.45 12.38
C LYS A 120 11.75 0.96 12.73
N LYS A 121 10.91 0.12 12.12
CA LYS A 121 10.96 -1.33 12.31
C LYS A 121 12.24 -1.97 11.79
N VAL A 122 12.77 -1.50 10.67
CA VAL A 122 14.08 -1.94 10.16
C VAL A 122 15.22 -1.51 11.10
N ALA A 123 15.12 -0.34 11.74
CA ALA A 123 16.07 0.10 12.75
C ALA A 123 15.99 -0.74 14.04
N GLU A 124 14.78 -1.02 14.54
CA GLU A 124 14.56 -1.91 15.69
C GLU A 124 15.15 -3.32 15.44
N LEU A 125 15.06 -3.83 14.20
CA LEU A 125 15.69 -5.10 13.83
C LEU A 125 17.21 -5.08 14.07
N LYS A 126 17.89 -3.97 13.74
CA LYS A 126 19.33 -3.81 14.00
C LYS A 126 19.69 -3.96 15.46
N GLU A 127 18.90 -3.31 16.33
CA GLU A 127 19.12 -3.35 17.78
C GLU A 127 18.93 -4.77 18.32
N ARG A 128 17.87 -5.46 17.87
CA ARG A 128 17.62 -6.87 18.23
C ARG A 128 18.70 -7.81 17.73
N LEU A 129 19.25 -7.57 16.55
CA LEU A 129 20.39 -8.33 16.03
C LEU A 129 21.65 -8.13 16.87
N PHE A 130 21.90 -6.91 17.33
CA PHE A 130 23.02 -6.62 18.22
C PHE A 130 22.86 -7.27 19.60
N GLU A 131 21.65 -7.24 20.16
CA GLU A 131 21.32 -7.92 21.42
C GLU A 131 21.55 -9.44 21.31
N LEU A 132 21.11 -10.04 20.20
CA LEU A 132 21.31 -11.47 19.95
C LEU A 132 22.81 -11.82 19.82
N ASP A 133 23.58 -11.00 19.11
CA ASP A 133 25.03 -11.18 18.95
C ASP A 133 25.76 -11.11 20.31
N PHE A 134 25.35 -10.17 21.18
CA PHE A 134 25.88 -10.07 22.54
C PHE A 134 25.61 -11.34 23.35
N LEU A 135 24.39 -11.85 23.33
CA LEU A 135 24.03 -13.09 24.04
C LEU A 135 24.78 -14.32 23.50
N LEU A 136 24.93 -14.43 22.17
CA LEU A 136 25.66 -15.52 21.52
C LEU A 136 27.17 -15.47 21.76
N SER A 137 27.74 -14.29 22.02
CA SER A 137 29.18 -14.16 22.31
C SER A 137 29.63 -14.91 23.58
N GLY A 138 28.69 -15.19 24.49
CA GLY A 138 28.86 -15.99 25.70
C GLY A 138 28.64 -17.49 25.53
N HIS A 139 28.19 -17.94 24.35
CA HIS A 139 28.08 -19.36 24.00
C HIS A 139 29.40 -19.94 23.47
N SER A 140 29.44 -21.27 23.31
CA SER A 140 30.63 -22.08 22.98
C SER A 140 31.50 -21.47 21.89
N VAL A 141 32.82 -21.66 21.98
CA VAL A 141 33.82 -21.25 20.96
C VAL A 141 33.47 -21.79 19.57
N VAL A 142 32.73 -22.90 19.50
CA VAL A 142 32.26 -23.55 18.27
C VAL A 142 31.11 -22.80 17.59
N ASP A 143 30.31 -22.03 18.35
CA ASP A 143 29.12 -21.33 17.84
C ASP A 143 29.45 -19.93 17.28
N ARG A 144 30.60 -19.37 17.69
CA ARG A 144 31.07 -18.03 17.26
C ARG A 144 31.17 -17.85 15.74
N PRO A 145 31.72 -18.79 14.95
CA PRO A 145 31.81 -18.63 13.49
C PRO A 145 30.43 -18.59 12.82
N ILE A 146 29.48 -19.40 13.29
CA ILE A 146 28.12 -19.47 12.73
C ILE A 146 27.35 -18.19 13.07
N ALA A 147 27.45 -17.71 14.32
CA ALA A 147 26.86 -16.43 14.73
C ALA A 147 27.41 -15.25 13.91
N SER A 148 28.72 -15.22 13.65
CA SER A 148 29.35 -14.18 12.83
C SER A 148 28.88 -14.19 11.37
N LEU A 149 28.64 -15.38 10.79
CA LEU A 149 28.08 -15.51 9.44
C LEU A 149 26.64 -14.99 9.39
N ALA A 150 25.80 -15.44 10.33
CA ALA A 150 24.41 -14.98 10.43
C ALA A 150 24.32 -13.46 10.60
N ARG A 151 25.20 -12.85 11.42
CA ARG A 151 25.29 -11.40 11.58
C ARG A 151 25.59 -10.67 10.27
N THR A 152 26.53 -11.20 9.48
CA THR A 152 26.91 -10.58 8.21
C THR A 152 25.75 -10.58 7.23
N ASP A 153 25.03 -11.70 7.12
CA ASP A 153 23.89 -11.82 6.21
C ASP A 153 22.70 -10.99 6.67
N LEU A 154 22.45 -10.91 7.98
CA LEU A 154 21.39 -10.07 8.55
C LEU A 154 21.70 -8.58 8.37
N THR A 155 22.96 -8.17 8.47
CA THR A 155 23.39 -6.78 8.20
C THR A 155 23.20 -6.42 6.73
N LYS A 156 23.56 -7.33 5.80
CA LYS A 156 23.30 -7.16 4.37
C LYS A 156 21.81 -7.07 4.08
N GLY A 157 21.01 -7.98 4.65
CA GLY A 157 19.55 -7.97 4.51
C GLY A 157 18.93 -6.67 5.00
N GLN A 158 19.38 -6.15 6.14
CA GLN A 158 18.93 -4.85 6.65
C GLN A 158 19.25 -3.70 5.67
N ALA A 159 20.47 -3.65 5.15
CA ALA A 159 20.86 -2.63 4.18
C ALA A 159 19.99 -2.69 2.91
N LEU A 160 19.66 -3.90 2.44
CA LEU A 160 18.75 -4.10 1.30
C LEU A 160 17.32 -3.64 1.62
N LEU A 161 16.82 -3.85 2.83
CA LEU A 161 15.50 -3.36 3.25
C LEU A 161 15.46 -1.82 3.29
N VAL A 162 16.50 -1.17 3.83
CA VAL A 162 16.61 0.29 3.82
C VAL A 162 16.65 0.80 2.37
N ALA A 163 17.46 0.18 1.51
CA ALA A 163 17.54 0.54 0.10
C ALA A 163 16.18 0.39 -0.61
N ALA A 164 15.44 -0.69 -0.36
CA ALA A 164 14.13 -0.92 -0.96
C ALA A 164 13.09 0.15 -0.59
N ILE A 165 13.16 0.70 0.63
CA ILE A 165 12.24 1.76 1.10
C ILE A 165 12.69 3.13 0.57
N THR A 166 13.99 3.38 0.53
CA THR A 166 14.55 4.69 0.13
C THR A 166 14.69 4.87 -1.38
N ALA A 167 14.74 3.79 -2.17
CA ALA A 167 14.84 3.85 -3.62
C ALA A 167 13.53 4.25 -4.33
N ASN A 168 12.40 4.20 -3.63
CA ASN A 168 11.07 4.56 -4.16
C ASN A 168 10.62 5.98 -3.75
N ASN A 169 11.52 6.78 -3.17
CA ASN A 169 11.32 8.19 -2.81
C ASN A 169 11.93 9.14 -3.84
#